data_AF-A0A0K2LES2-F1
#
_entry.id   AF-A0A0K2LES2-F1
#
_cell.length_a   1.000
_cell.length_b   1.000
_cell.length_c   1.000
_cell.angle_alpha   90.00
_cell.angle_beta   90.00
_cell.angle_gamma   90.00
#
_symmetry.space_group_name_H-M   'P 1'
#
loop_
_entity.id
_entity.type
_entity.pdbx_description
1 polymer ?
#
loop_
_entity_poly.entity_id
_entity_poly.type
_entity_poly.pdbx_seq_one_letter_code
_entity_poly.pdbx_strand_id
1 'polypeptide(L)'
;MGQRHDLRCSKCGYEIDALLGIGMMYAKSNIFEGEKPMLAELVDDTEITNRALKAVAAGEKISDDYGHEFYACPEDFYLFDKFHFKIGDMEPEYHCPYCDNFLQRVTFAKGSAGKTRLKFVDQSKFWQCPRCGNDEMVEVKFGNWD
;
A
#
# COMPACT_ATOMS: atom_id res chain seq x y z
N MET A 1 0.64 -0.29 13.44
CA MET A 1 1.50 0.85 13.79
C MET A 1 2.14 1.36 12.52
N GLY A 2 2.15 2.67 12.34
CA GLY A 2 2.65 3.34 11.14
C GLY A 2 4.17 3.26 11.08
N GLN A 3 4.72 2.84 9.94
CA GLN A 3 6.15 2.72 9.70
C GLN A 3 6.55 3.54 8.48
N ARG A 4 7.66 4.26 8.56
CA ARG A 4 8.28 4.95 7.43
C ARG A 4 9.49 4.15 6.98
N HIS A 5 9.55 3.86 5.68
CA HIS A 5 10.63 3.10 5.06
C HIS A 5 11.32 3.93 3.98
N ASP A 6 12.63 4.14 4.12
CA ASP A 6 13.52 4.63 3.05
C ASP A 6 14.20 3.42 2.41
N LEU A 7 13.75 3.05 1.21
CA LEU A 7 14.21 1.90 0.46
C LEU A 7 15.01 2.36 -0.75
N ARG A 8 16.16 1.71 -0.98
CA ARG A 8 17.01 2.03 -2.13
C ARG A 8 17.34 0.80 -2.93
N CYS A 9 17.19 0.87 -4.24
CA CYS A 9 17.66 -0.18 -5.13
C CYS A 9 19.17 -0.40 -4.90
N SER A 10 19.53 -1.64 -4.53
CA SER A 10 20.91 -2.00 -4.21
C SER A 10 21.89 -1.92 -5.39
N LYS A 11 21.39 -1.75 -6.61
CA LYS A 11 22.20 -1.66 -7.84
C LYS A 11 22.35 -0.23 -8.38
N CYS A 12 21.26 0.54 -8.44
CA CYS A 12 21.27 1.86 -9.08
C CYS A 12 20.93 3.02 -8.13
N GLY A 13 20.60 2.74 -6.87
CA GLY A 13 20.27 3.77 -5.88
C GLY A 13 18.92 4.45 -6.09
N TYR A 14 18.02 3.91 -6.93
CA TYR A 14 16.63 4.38 -7.01
C TYR A 14 15.99 4.36 -5.62
N GLU A 15 15.50 5.52 -5.16
CA GLU A 15 14.96 5.72 -3.81
C GLU A 15 13.44 5.65 -3.81
N ILE A 16 12.88 5.06 -2.76
CA ILE A 16 11.45 4.97 -2.47
C ILE A 16 11.28 5.33 -1.00
N ASP A 17 10.45 6.33 -0.72
CA ASP A 17 10.00 6.67 0.63
C ASP A 17 8.52 6.33 0.73
N ALA A 18 8.15 5.57 1.75
CA ALA A 18 6.76 5.15 1.93
C ALA A 18 6.36 5.11 3.40
N LEU A 19 5.11 5.47 3.64
CA LEU A 19 4.43 5.31 4.91
C LEU A 19 3.60 4.03 4.80
N LEU A 20 3.78 3.09 5.72
CA LEU A 20 3.03 1.84 5.74
C LEU A 20 2.29 1.70 7.07
N GLY A 21 1.24 0.90 7.08
CA GLY A 21 0.37 0.65 8.22
C GLY A 21 -0.54 1.84 8.55
N ILE A 22 -0.99 1.89 9.79
CA ILE A 22 -1.82 2.97 10.34
C ILE A 22 -1.10 3.66 11.49
N GLY A 23 -1.06 4.99 11.45
CA GLY A 23 -0.69 5.80 12.62
C GLY A 23 -1.61 5.51 13.82
N MET A 24 -1.16 5.84 15.03
CA MET A 24 -1.89 5.47 16.25
C MET A 24 -3.28 6.15 16.39
N MET A 25 -3.57 7.18 15.60
CA MET A 25 -4.81 7.96 15.65
C MET A 25 -5.95 7.42 14.76
N TYR A 26 -5.68 6.42 13.92
CA TYR A 26 -6.61 5.91 12.93
C TYR A 26 -7.45 4.74 13.45
N ALA A 27 -8.40 5.02 14.35
CA ALA A 27 -9.40 4.04 14.76
C ALA A 27 -10.41 3.76 13.62
N LYS A 28 -10.91 2.52 13.50
CA LYS A 28 -11.94 2.14 12.51
C LYS A 28 -13.13 3.09 12.49
N SER A 29 -13.58 3.48 13.67
CA SER A 29 -14.73 4.38 13.86
C SER A 29 -14.51 5.78 13.30
N ASN A 30 -13.26 6.20 13.08
CA ASN A 30 -12.91 7.50 12.50
C ASN A 30 -12.70 7.40 10.99
N ILE A 31 -12.21 6.25 10.52
CA ILE A 31 -11.92 6.03 9.10
C ILE A 31 -13.19 5.71 8.33
N PHE A 32 -13.95 4.72 8.80
CA PHE A 32 -15.05 4.10 8.06
C PHE A 32 -16.43 4.53 8.57
N GLU A 33 -16.51 4.98 9.82
CA GLU A 33 -17.76 5.30 10.50
C GLU A 33 -17.76 6.78 10.95
N GLY A 34 -18.89 7.25 11.48
CA GLY A 34 -19.04 8.62 11.98
C GLY A 34 -19.62 9.61 10.96
N GLU A 35 -19.86 10.85 11.41
CA GLU A 35 -20.48 11.90 10.59
C GLU A 35 -19.59 12.37 9.43
N LYS A 36 -18.27 12.26 9.60
CA LYS A 36 -17.26 12.62 8.61
C LYS A 36 -16.16 11.56 8.57
N PRO A 37 -16.41 10.40 7.92
CA PRO A 37 -15.41 9.35 7.79
C PRO A 37 -14.17 9.86 7.06
N MET A 38 -12.99 9.56 7.58
CA MET A 38 -11.71 10.01 6.99
C MET A 38 -11.30 9.22 5.74
N LEU A 39 -12.04 8.18 5.35
CA LEU A 39 -11.67 7.30 4.24
C LEU A 39 -11.39 8.05 2.93
N ALA A 40 -12.14 9.12 2.65
CA ALA A 40 -11.95 9.93 1.44
C ALA A 40 -10.54 10.52 1.34
N GLU A 41 -9.98 10.97 2.47
CA GLU A 41 -8.65 11.58 2.56
C GLU A 41 -7.53 10.53 2.41
N LEU A 42 -7.79 9.30 2.85
CA LEU A 42 -6.81 8.21 2.84
C LEU A 42 -6.75 7.50 1.47
N VAL A 43 -7.89 7.36 0.81
CA VAL A 43 -8.01 6.64 -0.47
C VAL A 43 -7.74 7.56 -1.66
N ASP A 44 -8.10 8.84 -1.56
CA ASP A 44 -8.01 9.83 -2.64
C ASP A 44 -8.71 9.37 -3.94
N ASP A 45 -9.80 8.62 -3.80
CA ASP A 45 -10.65 8.16 -4.90
C ASP A 45 -12.12 8.16 -4.44
N THR A 46 -12.94 8.97 -5.11
CA THR A 46 -14.34 9.19 -4.74
C THR A 46 -15.21 7.96 -5.01
N GLU A 47 -14.91 7.18 -6.05
CA GLU A 47 -15.70 5.99 -6.39
C GLU A 47 -15.44 4.87 -5.38
N ILE A 48 -14.16 4.58 -5.11
CA ILE A 48 -13.75 3.59 -4.10
C ILE A 48 -14.34 3.95 -2.74
N THR A 49 -14.24 5.23 -2.35
CA THR A 49 -14.77 5.72 -1.07
C THR A 49 -16.29 5.54 -0.98
N ASN A 50 -17.03 5.94 -2.01
CA ASN A 50 -18.48 5.82 -2.01
C ASN A 50 -18.95 4.36 -1.96
N ARG A 51 -18.27 3.46 -2.69
CA ARG A 51 -18.57 2.02 -2.64
C ARG A 51 -18.32 1.45 -1.24
N ALA A 52 -17.19 1.80 -0.63
CA ALA A 52 -16.82 1.37 0.70
C ALA A 52 -17.83 1.85 1.77
N LEU A 53 -18.13 3.15 1.81
CA LEU A 53 -19.05 3.71 2.81
C LEU A 53 -20.48 3.17 2.64
N LYS A 54 -20.92 2.88 1.41
CA LYS A 54 -22.19 2.18 1.17
C LYS A 54 -22.20 0.77 1.74
N ALA A 55 -21.10 0.02 1.58
CA ALA A 55 -20.98 -1.33 2.14
C ALA A 55 -21.02 -1.30 3.68
N VAL A 56 -20.30 -0.36 4.32
CA VAL A 56 -20.36 -0.15 5.78
C VAL A 56 -21.78 0.20 6.23
N ALA A 57 -22.46 1.11 5.54
CA ALA A 57 -23.83 1.50 5.86
C ALA A 57 -24.84 0.35 5.69
N ALA A 58 -24.55 -0.63 4.84
CA ALA A 58 -25.33 -1.86 4.68
C ALA A 58 -25.07 -2.90 5.80
N GLY A 59 -24.11 -2.64 6.70
CA GLY A 59 -23.75 -3.52 7.81
C GLY A 59 -22.66 -4.55 7.48
N GLU A 60 -21.94 -4.37 6.37
CA GLU A 60 -20.82 -5.24 6.00
C GLU A 60 -19.67 -5.15 7.01
N LYS A 61 -18.99 -6.27 7.24
CA LYS A 61 -17.92 -6.33 8.24
C LYS A 61 -16.63 -5.69 7.71
N ILE A 62 -16.08 -4.75 8.47
CA ILE A 62 -14.76 -4.15 8.23
C ILE A 62 -13.67 -5.06 8.80
N SER A 63 -12.72 -5.47 7.97
CA SER A 63 -11.52 -6.24 8.39
C SER A 63 -10.67 -5.46 9.40
N ASP A 64 -9.97 -6.16 10.30
CA ASP A 64 -8.96 -5.55 11.19
C ASP A 64 -7.64 -5.26 10.46
N ASP A 65 -7.46 -5.85 9.27
CA ASP A 65 -6.30 -5.65 8.40
C ASP A 65 -6.60 -4.51 7.42
N TYR A 66 -6.25 -3.29 7.82
CA TYR A 66 -6.33 -2.08 6.99
C TYR A 66 -5.15 -1.16 7.30
N GLY A 67 -4.76 -0.33 6.33
CA GLY A 67 -3.67 0.62 6.46
C GLY A 67 -2.96 0.93 5.16
N HIS A 68 -1.99 1.81 5.22
CA HIS A 68 -1.12 2.12 4.09
C HIS A 68 -0.28 0.90 3.71
N GLU A 69 -0.28 0.54 2.44
CA GLU A 69 0.47 -0.58 1.91
C GLU A 69 1.16 -0.23 0.60
N PHE A 70 2.16 -1.03 0.26
CA PHE A 70 2.80 -0.91 -1.04
C PHE A 70 1.94 -1.53 -2.14
N TYR A 71 1.76 -0.74 -3.18
CA TYR A 71 1.15 -1.13 -4.43
C TYR A 71 2.17 -0.91 -5.55
N ALA A 72 2.34 -1.89 -6.42
CA ALA A 72 3.20 -1.81 -7.59
C ALA A 72 2.39 -1.96 -8.87
N CYS A 73 2.69 -1.15 -9.88
CA CYS A 73 2.22 -1.47 -11.21
C CYS A 73 2.96 -2.70 -11.75
N PRO A 74 2.27 -3.70 -12.32
CA PRO A 74 2.93 -4.88 -12.90
C PRO A 74 3.68 -4.59 -14.21
N GLU A 75 3.38 -3.48 -14.89
CA GLU A 75 3.98 -3.14 -16.19
C GLU A 75 5.15 -2.15 -16.07
N ASP A 76 4.96 -1.04 -15.35
CA ASP A 76 5.97 0.02 -15.22
C ASP A 76 6.82 -0.08 -13.94
N PHE A 77 6.42 -0.95 -13.01
CA PHE A 77 7.09 -1.18 -11.72
C PHE A 77 7.25 0.07 -10.84
N TYR A 78 6.49 1.14 -11.03
CA TYR A 78 6.41 2.19 -10.02
C TYR A 78 5.70 1.68 -8.77
N LEU A 79 6.21 2.11 -7.62
CA LEU A 79 5.61 1.85 -6.31
C LEU A 79 4.78 3.04 -5.87
N PHE A 80 3.69 2.73 -5.20
CA PHE A 80 2.74 3.68 -4.65
C PHE A 80 2.41 3.23 -3.23
N ASP A 81 2.28 4.22 -2.36
CA ASP A 81 1.65 4.07 -1.06
C ASP A 81 0.15 4.30 -1.26
N LYS A 82 -0.68 3.29 -0.93
CA LYS A 82 -2.13 3.36 -1.02
C LYS A 82 -2.78 2.72 0.19
N PHE A 83 -3.94 3.25 0.58
CA PHE A 83 -4.67 2.77 1.75
C PHE A 83 -5.44 1.47 1.43
N HIS A 84 -4.97 0.34 1.96
CA HIS A 84 -5.63 -0.95 1.85
C HIS A 84 -6.71 -1.13 2.93
N PHE A 85 -7.81 -1.77 2.58
CA PHE A 85 -8.87 -2.20 3.50
C PHE A 85 -9.72 -3.29 2.87
N LYS A 86 -10.52 -3.98 3.70
CA LYS A 86 -11.52 -4.95 3.25
C LYS A 86 -12.85 -4.78 3.99
N ILE A 87 -13.95 -4.69 3.24
CA ILE A 87 -15.31 -4.56 3.76
C ILE A 87 -16.19 -5.63 3.10
N GLY A 88 -16.57 -6.66 3.85
CA GLY A 88 -17.15 -7.87 3.24
C GLY A 88 -16.19 -8.48 2.22
N ASP A 89 -16.64 -8.63 0.97
CA ASP A 89 -15.82 -9.10 -0.16
C ASP A 89 -15.19 -7.95 -0.98
N MET A 90 -15.41 -6.68 -0.59
CA MET A 90 -14.90 -5.52 -1.30
C MET A 90 -13.50 -5.14 -0.80
N GLU A 91 -12.58 -4.98 -1.75
CA GLU A 91 -11.24 -4.42 -1.57
C GLU A 91 -11.03 -3.27 -2.57
N PRO A 92 -10.19 -2.27 -2.25
CA PRO A 92 -9.93 -1.16 -3.16
C PRO A 92 -9.07 -1.59 -4.35
N GLU A 93 -9.48 -1.16 -5.55
CA GLU A 93 -8.78 -1.39 -6.80
C GLU A 93 -8.21 -0.06 -7.33
N TYR A 94 -6.90 0.10 -7.25
CA TYR A 94 -6.22 1.34 -7.64
C TYR A 94 -5.66 1.23 -9.06
N HIS A 95 -5.81 2.29 -9.84
CA HIS A 95 -5.21 2.38 -11.19
C HIS A 95 -3.84 3.05 -11.13
N CYS A 96 -2.91 2.57 -11.94
CA CYS A 96 -1.63 3.23 -12.13
C CYS A 96 -1.82 4.56 -12.86
N PRO A 97 -1.32 5.70 -12.34
CA PRO A 97 -1.47 7.00 -12.99
C PRO A 97 -0.73 7.12 -14.33
N TYR A 98 0.20 6.20 -14.64
CA TYR A 98 1.02 6.27 -15.87
C TYR A 98 0.51 5.37 -17.00
N CYS A 99 -0.06 4.20 -16.66
CA CYS A 99 -0.45 3.20 -17.66
C CYS A 99 -1.86 2.65 -17.49
N ASP A 100 -2.60 3.12 -16.48
CA ASP A 100 -4.00 2.74 -16.19
C ASP A 100 -4.23 1.26 -15.87
N ASN A 101 -3.18 0.46 -15.68
CA ASN A 101 -3.31 -0.90 -15.19
C ASN A 101 -3.59 -0.92 -13.69
N PHE A 102 -4.31 -1.93 -13.22
CA PHE A 102 -4.50 -2.14 -11.80
C PHE A 102 -3.18 -2.35 -11.07
N LEU A 103 -2.98 -1.56 -10.03
CA LEU A 103 -1.89 -1.73 -9.10
C LEU A 103 -2.11 -3.01 -8.29
N GLN A 104 -1.01 -3.68 -7.97
CA GLN A 104 -1.02 -4.94 -7.23
C GLN A 104 -0.27 -4.77 -5.92
N ARG A 105 -0.81 -5.33 -4.84
CA ARG A 105 -0.16 -5.29 -3.53
C ARG A 105 1.18 -6.01 -3.57
N VAL A 106 2.18 -5.39 -2.95
CA VAL A 106 3.49 -6.01 -2.72
C VAL A 106 3.83 -5.95 -1.23
N THR A 107 4.56 -6.95 -0.76
CA THR A 107 4.99 -7.08 0.63
C THR A 107 6.49 -7.36 0.72
N PHE A 108 7.07 -7.09 1.89
CA PHE A 108 8.47 -7.38 2.13
C PHE A 108 8.75 -8.88 2.09
N ALA A 109 9.86 -9.24 1.46
CA ALA A 109 10.39 -10.59 1.39
C ALA A 109 11.89 -10.58 1.66
N LYS A 110 12.41 -11.69 2.18
CA LYS A 110 13.83 -11.81 2.52
C LYS A 110 14.71 -11.74 1.26
N GLY A 111 15.69 -10.84 1.27
CA GLY A 111 16.76 -10.78 0.27
C GLY A 111 18.05 -11.47 0.74
N SER A 112 19.17 -11.17 0.08
CA SER A 112 20.50 -11.52 0.57
C SER A 112 20.88 -10.74 1.85
N ALA A 113 22.02 -11.08 2.47
CA ALA A 113 22.43 -10.49 3.75
C ALA A 113 22.46 -8.94 3.69
N GLY A 114 21.69 -8.30 4.58
CA GLY A 114 21.54 -6.83 4.63
C GLY A 114 20.63 -6.24 3.56
N LYS A 115 19.89 -7.06 2.81
CA LYS A 115 18.98 -6.62 1.74
C LYS A 115 17.59 -7.21 1.90
N THR A 116 16.63 -6.51 1.31
CA THR A 116 15.22 -6.91 1.24
C THR A 116 14.77 -6.99 -0.22
N ARG A 117 13.63 -7.63 -0.45
CA ARG A 117 12.93 -7.67 -1.73
C ARG A 117 11.47 -7.31 -1.51
N LEU A 118 10.78 -6.89 -2.56
CA LEU A 118 9.33 -6.78 -2.55
C LEU A 118 8.74 -7.88 -3.41
N LYS A 119 7.72 -8.56 -2.89
CA LYS A 119 7.03 -9.66 -3.55
C LYS A 119 5.57 -9.30 -3.75
N PHE A 120 5.03 -9.56 -4.93
CA PHE A 120 3.60 -9.45 -5.19
C PHE A 120 2.84 -10.48 -4.34
N VAL A 121 1.83 -10.02 -3.59
CA VAL A 121 1.12 -10.84 -2.59
C VAL A 121 0.53 -12.10 -3.23
N ASP A 122 -0.11 -11.96 -4.39
CA ASP A 122 -0.82 -13.04 -5.09
C ASP A 122 0.01 -13.73 -6.19
N GLN A 123 1.33 -13.49 -6.25
CA GLN A 123 2.18 -14.06 -7.29
C GLN A 123 3.49 -14.61 -6.74
N SER A 124 4.17 -15.42 -7.55
CA SER A 124 5.52 -15.90 -7.26
C SER A 124 6.63 -14.92 -7.71
N LYS A 125 6.26 -13.74 -8.22
CA LYS A 125 7.17 -12.75 -8.78
C LYS A 125 7.62 -11.72 -7.74
N PHE A 126 8.83 -11.21 -7.94
CA PHE A 126 9.37 -10.08 -7.19
C PHE A 126 9.25 -8.80 -8.03
N TRP A 127 8.99 -7.70 -7.34
CA TRP A 127 9.10 -6.36 -7.91
C TRP A 127 10.50 -6.11 -8.46
N GLN A 128 10.58 -5.38 -9.56
CA GLN A 128 11.84 -5.03 -10.22
C GLN A 128 12.02 -3.53 -10.22
N CYS A 129 13.23 -3.05 -9.97
CA CYS A 129 13.51 -1.63 -10.04
C CYS A 129 13.23 -1.09 -11.45
N PRO A 130 12.38 -0.05 -11.60
CA PRO A 130 11.99 0.48 -12.92
C PRO A 130 13.18 1.07 -13.69
N ARG A 131 14.27 1.42 -13.01
CA ARG A 131 15.48 1.97 -13.64
C ARG A 131 16.47 0.92 -14.15
N CYS A 132 16.59 -0.24 -13.51
CA CYS A 132 17.69 -1.17 -13.79
C CYS A 132 17.33 -2.66 -13.71
N GLY A 133 16.06 -2.99 -13.45
CA GLY A 133 15.55 -4.36 -13.38
C GLY A 133 16.11 -5.20 -12.23
N ASN A 134 16.61 -4.57 -11.16
CA ASN A 134 17.11 -5.27 -9.98
C ASN A 134 16.00 -5.47 -8.95
N ASP A 135 15.92 -6.63 -8.32
CA ASP A 135 14.86 -7.00 -7.36
C ASP A 135 15.24 -6.79 -5.89
N GLU A 136 16.51 -6.50 -5.61
CA GLU A 136 17.00 -6.28 -4.25
C GLU A 136 17.10 -4.80 -3.88
N MET A 137 16.68 -4.50 -2.66
CA MET A 137 16.74 -3.17 -2.06
C MET A 137 17.49 -3.22 -0.72
N VAL A 138 18.00 -2.06 -0.31
CA VAL A 138 18.55 -1.80 1.02
C VAL A 138 17.55 -0.90 1.74
N GLU A 139 17.19 -1.26 2.97
CA GLU A 139 16.45 -0.37 3.86
C GLU A 139 17.44 0.53 4.58
N VAL A 140 17.38 1.82 4.28
CA VAL A 140 18.36 2.82 4.73
C VAL A 140 17.89 3.51 6.00
N LYS A 141 16.58 3.69 6.16
CA LYS A 141 15.97 4.22 7.38
C LYS A 141 14.65 3.52 7.65
N PHE A 142 14.43 3.29 8.93
CA PHE A 142 13.19 2.78 9.50
C PHE A 142 12.81 3.67 10.67
N GLY A 143 11.54 4.07 10.73
CA GLY A 143 11.00 4.85 11.84
C GLY A 143 9.50 4.62 12.00
N ASN A 144 8.96 4.99 13.15
CA ASN A 144 7.51 5.06 13.35
C ASN A 144 7.01 6.45 12.89
N TRP A 145 5.79 6.52 12.37
CA TRP A 145 5.12 7.80 12.10
C TRP A 145 3.75 7.85 12.78
N ASP A 146 3.38 9.05 13.20
CA ASP A 146 2.09 9.41 13.81
C ASP A 146 1.28 10.29 12.86
#